data_AF-A0A952CHV5-F1
#
_entry.id   AF-A0A952CHV5-F1
#
_cell.length_a   1.000
_cell.length_b   1.000
_cell.length_c   1.000
_cell.angle_alpha   90.00
_cell.angle_beta   90.00
_cell.angle_gamma   90.00
#
_symmetry.space_group_name_H-M   'P 1'
#
loop_
_entity.id
_entity.type
_entity.pdbx_description
1 polymer ?
#
loop_
_entity_poly.entity_id
_entity_poly.type
_entity_poly.pdbx_seq_one_letter_code
_entity_poly.pdbx_strand_id
1 'polypeptide(L)'
;MAARRGLVLAVVLVIISLLALTLASFVFFVQAERAGTNAYALDQQARLTADSGFEELVAILRTERHNAAVWFNNPERFRHALVWAESYDRQSDPVRRMGSRKELLAEANPVPAWRYSVVAAQWDGPRDTIRYGITPESALLNLNVASEDQIRRLLTPLLLDLGVENAEDLVNSLLDWRDGDDQARPGGAENEYYNALSPPYKCKSAPFDSVEELLLVKGFSAAILYGEDVNRNGILDLNEDDADGSFPYYDNADGILNYGIAPFLTVHSREWDQALDNKPRINLNADAGVVAAQIAEQFQAGELSDATIAFINGLKQQEFNFGQLRSPADLYVAEEVLGGPGQSAQSQDGPPSSSGPPRRPGRRTFDDGESAPPPESIPGLSSPLGAPSAAAGEDDDGGGGGPIPPALQGSPVTLEELPYLMDRFSVRRSQQATAPLVGLININAAPQRVLELVPGMTPDAAAAIVAKRRELDAEALRTTAWPLTSGAVDVQTYKAIARSITTKSQQFRVEIVSYADHLKIMRRYEWVIEMVGQLPQVKYRRDLSGLGPAWPVDDDTLVVVR
;
A
#
# COMPACT_ATOMS: atom_id res chain seq x y z
N MET A 1 -82.21 46.74 -26.91
CA MET A 1 -81.04 46.67 -25.99
C MET A 1 -80.12 45.56 -26.47
N ALA A 2 -78.92 45.88 -26.95
CA ALA A 2 -77.99 44.91 -27.49
C ALA A 2 -77.37 44.08 -26.34
N ALA A 3 -77.61 42.77 -26.34
CA ALA A 3 -77.02 41.83 -25.39
C ALA A 3 -75.50 41.75 -25.61
N ARG A 4 -74.71 42.40 -24.74
CA ARG A 4 -73.25 42.22 -24.70
C ARG A 4 -72.97 40.81 -24.17
N ARG A 5 -72.45 39.95 -25.05
CA ARG A 5 -72.13 38.54 -24.80
C ARG A 5 -71.12 38.40 -23.66
N GLY A 6 -71.32 37.40 -22.79
CA GLY A 6 -70.49 37.07 -21.61
C GLY A 6 -69.07 36.54 -21.92
N LEU A 7 -68.40 37.07 -22.94
CA LEU A 7 -67.04 36.69 -23.35
C LEU A 7 -65.96 37.18 -22.34
N VAL A 8 -66.24 38.27 -21.63
CA VAL A 8 -65.28 38.90 -20.70
C VAL A 8 -64.89 37.97 -19.56
N LEU A 9 -65.84 37.22 -18.99
CA LEU A 9 -65.55 36.29 -17.89
C LEU A 9 -64.64 35.14 -18.34
N ALA A 10 -64.88 34.58 -19.53
CA ALA A 10 -64.06 33.51 -20.09
C ALA A 10 -62.62 33.98 -20.37
N VAL A 11 -62.47 35.18 -20.95
CA VAL A 11 -61.15 35.79 -21.19
C VAL A 11 -60.42 36.07 -19.88
N VAL A 12 -61.11 36.62 -18.88
CA VAL A 12 -60.53 36.89 -17.55
C VAL A 12 -60.12 35.58 -16.86
N LEU A 13 -60.92 34.52 -16.93
CA LEU A 13 -60.55 33.21 -16.38
C LEU A 13 -59.32 32.64 -17.06
N VAL A 14 -59.22 32.71 -18.40
CA VAL A 14 -58.02 32.25 -19.13
C VAL A 14 -56.79 33.06 -18.72
N ILE A 15 -56.90 34.39 -18.59
CA ILE A 15 -55.80 35.24 -18.14
C ILE A 15 -55.39 34.87 -16.70
N ILE A 16 -56.34 34.67 -15.80
CA ILE A 16 -56.05 34.25 -14.41
C ILE A 16 -55.40 32.87 -14.39
N SER A 17 -55.87 31.91 -15.18
CA SER A 17 -55.27 30.57 -15.27
C SER A 17 -53.85 30.62 -15.82
N LEU A 18 -53.60 31.39 -16.87
CA LEU A 18 -52.25 31.58 -17.41
C LEU A 18 -51.34 32.27 -16.39
N LEU A 19 -51.84 33.32 -15.71
CA LEU A 19 -51.09 34.01 -14.66
C LEU A 19 -50.77 33.09 -13.48
N ALA A 20 -51.72 32.25 -13.06
CA ALA A 20 -51.51 31.24 -12.02
C ALA A 20 -50.46 30.19 -12.44
N LEU A 21 -50.49 29.71 -13.69
CA LEU A 21 -49.48 28.79 -14.22
C LEU A 21 -48.09 29.44 -14.27
N THR A 22 -47.99 30.70 -14.71
CA THR A 22 -46.71 31.42 -14.70
C THR A 22 -46.17 31.65 -13.30
N LEU A 23 -47.04 31.98 -12.33
CA LEU A 23 -46.65 32.14 -10.93
C LEU A 23 -46.20 30.81 -10.33
N ALA A 24 -46.92 29.71 -10.60
CA ALA A 24 -46.54 28.38 -10.14
C ALA A 24 -45.18 27.95 -10.73
N SER A 25 -44.96 28.17 -12.04
CA SER A 25 -43.69 27.89 -12.69
C SER A 25 -42.53 28.73 -12.11
N PHE A 26 -42.77 30.01 -11.83
CA PHE A 26 -41.78 30.87 -11.19
C PHE A 26 -41.45 30.43 -9.76
N VAL A 27 -42.46 30.07 -8.96
CA VAL A 27 -42.25 29.55 -7.59
C VAL A 27 -41.48 28.23 -7.62
N PHE A 28 -41.82 27.32 -8.52
CA PHE A 28 -41.09 26.07 -8.70
C PHE A 28 -39.62 26.33 -9.07
N PHE A 29 -39.38 27.24 -10.03
CA PHE A 29 -38.03 27.63 -10.42
C PHE A 29 -37.23 28.21 -9.24
N VAL A 30 -37.80 29.15 -8.47
CA VAL A 30 -37.13 29.73 -7.29
C VAL A 30 -36.86 28.67 -6.21
N GLN A 31 -37.78 27.73 -6.00
CA GLN A 31 -37.56 26.62 -5.06
C GLN A 31 -36.45 25.68 -5.53
N ALA A 32 -36.42 25.34 -6.82
CA ALA A 32 -35.37 24.52 -7.41
C ALA A 32 -33.99 25.20 -7.31
N GLU A 33 -33.89 26.49 -7.63
CA GLU A 33 -32.65 27.28 -7.50
C GLU A 33 -32.17 27.37 -6.06
N ARG A 34 -33.09 27.61 -5.10
CA ARG A 34 -32.76 27.64 -3.67
C ARG A 34 -32.29 26.26 -3.19
N ALA A 35 -32.97 25.20 -3.60
CA ALA A 35 -32.59 23.83 -3.24
C ALA A 35 -31.23 23.46 -3.82
N GLY A 36 -30.97 23.81 -5.09
CA GLY A 36 -29.68 23.61 -5.75
C GLY A 36 -28.54 24.39 -5.10
N THR A 37 -28.77 25.66 -4.76
CA THR A 37 -27.78 26.49 -4.05
C THR A 37 -27.46 25.93 -2.67
N ASN A 38 -28.48 25.50 -1.93
CA ASN A 38 -28.29 24.89 -0.61
C ASN A 38 -27.54 23.55 -0.72
N ALA A 39 -27.91 22.68 -1.66
CA ALA A 39 -27.23 21.41 -1.89
C ALA A 39 -25.77 21.64 -2.25
N TYR A 40 -25.47 22.58 -3.14
CA TYR A 40 -24.10 22.96 -3.50
C TYR A 40 -23.31 23.49 -2.29
N ALA A 41 -23.89 24.36 -1.47
CA ALA A 41 -23.22 24.88 -0.28
C ALA A 41 -22.89 23.78 0.73
N LEU A 42 -23.83 22.87 0.99
CA LEU A 42 -23.63 21.72 1.87
C LEU A 42 -22.58 20.75 1.32
N ASP A 43 -22.58 20.54 0.00
CA ASP A 43 -21.60 19.73 -0.68
C ASP A 43 -20.17 20.28 -0.55
N GLN A 44 -20.00 21.60 -0.74
CA GLN A 44 -18.72 22.27 -0.52
C GLN A 44 -18.28 22.18 0.94
N GLN A 45 -19.21 22.31 1.89
CA GLN A 45 -18.91 22.16 3.31
C GLN A 45 -18.45 20.74 3.66
N ALA A 46 -19.07 19.71 3.10
CA ALA A 46 -18.64 18.32 3.25
C ALA A 46 -17.21 18.13 2.72
N ARG A 47 -16.92 18.63 1.52
CA ARG A 47 -15.58 18.59 0.94
C ARG A 47 -14.53 19.30 1.83
N LEU A 48 -14.81 20.51 2.29
CA LEU A 48 -13.89 21.25 3.17
C LEU A 48 -13.67 20.54 4.52
N THR A 49 -14.67 19.80 4.98
CA THR A 49 -14.58 18.96 6.18
C THR A 49 -13.61 17.80 5.96
N ALA A 50 -13.65 17.15 4.78
CA ALA A 50 -12.64 16.14 4.43
C ALA A 50 -11.23 16.74 4.29
N ASP A 51 -11.10 17.89 3.61
CA ASP A 51 -9.83 18.62 3.48
C ASP A 51 -9.27 19.02 4.86
N SER A 52 -10.12 19.29 5.86
CA SER A 52 -9.66 19.54 7.23
C SER A 52 -9.04 18.30 7.89
N GLY A 53 -9.59 17.11 7.62
CA GLY A 53 -8.99 15.84 8.05
C GLY A 53 -7.65 15.57 7.37
N PHE A 54 -7.49 16.01 6.12
CA PHE A 54 -6.20 15.97 5.44
C PHE A 54 -5.11 16.75 6.16
N GLU A 55 -5.41 17.99 6.49
CA GLU A 55 -4.43 18.91 7.05
C GLU A 55 -3.99 18.45 8.44
N GLU A 56 -4.90 17.85 9.22
CA GLU A 56 -4.55 17.19 10.48
C GLU A 56 -3.57 16.03 10.26
N LEU A 57 -3.81 15.17 9.26
CA LEU A 57 -2.89 14.06 8.93
C LEU A 57 -1.52 14.56 8.49
N VAL A 58 -1.48 15.60 7.65
CA VAL A 58 -0.24 16.24 7.23
C VAL A 58 0.53 16.79 8.43
N ALA A 59 -0.16 17.42 9.39
CA ALA A 59 0.46 17.95 10.60
C ALA A 59 1.11 16.83 11.44
N ILE A 60 0.45 15.69 11.59
CA ILE A 60 0.97 14.51 12.29
C ILE A 60 2.20 13.95 11.57
N LEU A 61 2.10 13.76 10.25
CA LEU A 61 3.19 13.19 9.46
C LEU A 61 4.42 14.10 9.37
N ARG A 62 4.30 15.39 9.69
CA ARG A 62 5.48 16.29 9.80
C ARG A 62 6.32 16.01 11.05
N THR A 63 5.72 15.55 12.13
CA THR A 63 6.39 15.39 13.43
C THR A 63 6.60 13.93 13.82
N GLU A 64 5.64 13.06 13.51
CA GLU A 64 5.56 11.69 14.04
C GLU A 64 5.46 10.63 12.92
N ARG A 65 5.97 10.92 11.72
CA ARG A 65 5.95 10.01 10.56
C ARG A 65 6.44 8.59 10.87
N HIS A 66 7.45 8.46 11.71
CA HIS A 66 8.07 7.18 12.05
C HIS A 66 7.42 6.49 13.26
N ASN A 67 6.38 7.08 13.85
CA ASN A 67 5.66 6.53 15.00
C ASN A 67 4.29 5.99 14.54
N ALA A 68 4.27 4.71 14.13
CA ALA A 68 3.06 4.06 13.64
C ALA A 68 1.90 4.06 14.66
N ALA A 69 2.20 4.08 15.97
CA ALA A 69 1.16 4.12 17.00
C ALA A 69 0.28 5.38 16.93
N VAL A 70 0.78 6.48 16.35
CA VAL A 70 0.03 7.73 16.25
C VAL A 70 -0.92 7.75 15.05
N TRP A 71 -0.49 7.17 13.92
CA TRP A 71 -1.19 7.32 12.64
C TRP A 71 -1.82 6.03 12.10
N PHE A 72 -1.35 4.84 12.48
CA PHE A 72 -1.82 3.57 11.91
C PHE A 72 -3.21 3.17 12.43
N ASN A 73 -3.42 3.22 13.75
CA ASN A 73 -4.73 2.99 14.35
C ASN A 73 -4.88 3.84 15.62
N ASN A 74 -5.53 4.99 15.50
CA ASN A 74 -5.77 5.92 16.58
C ASN A 74 -7.22 6.41 16.56
N PRO A 75 -8.16 5.62 17.09
CA PRO A 75 -9.58 5.98 17.14
C PRO A 75 -9.82 7.29 17.91
N GLU A 76 -9.08 7.52 18.99
CA GLU A 76 -9.19 8.75 19.78
C GLU A 76 -8.95 10.00 18.96
N ARG A 77 -8.09 9.93 17.93
CA ARG A 77 -7.80 11.04 17.03
C ARG A 77 -8.71 11.08 15.81
N PHE A 78 -8.94 9.93 15.19
CA PHE A 78 -9.50 9.85 13.84
C PHE A 78 -10.98 9.44 13.77
N ARG A 79 -11.62 9.08 14.89
CA ARG A 79 -13.05 8.76 14.90
C ARG A 79 -13.88 10.00 15.18
N HIS A 80 -14.80 10.32 14.26
CA HIS A 80 -15.82 11.39 14.41
C HIS A 80 -15.25 12.76 14.78
N ALA A 81 -14.07 13.10 14.26
CA ALA A 81 -13.36 14.32 14.57
C ALA A 81 -14.19 15.56 14.20
N LEU A 82 -14.44 16.42 15.18
CA LEU A 82 -15.25 17.61 15.05
C LEU A 82 -14.52 18.74 14.30
N VAL A 83 -15.06 19.14 13.14
CA VAL A 83 -14.57 20.31 12.39
C VAL A 83 -15.29 21.57 12.84
N TRP A 84 -16.63 21.53 12.87
CA TRP A 84 -17.48 22.67 13.20
C TRP A 84 -18.79 22.24 13.85
N ALA A 85 -19.25 23.03 14.83
CA ALA A 85 -20.59 23.02 15.40
C ALA A 85 -20.92 24.43 15.92
N GLU A 86 -22.20 24.80 15.97
CA GLU A 86 -22.63 26.18 16.28
C GLU A 86 -22.23 26.67 17.68
N SER A 87 -22.11 25.77 18.67
CA SER A 87 -21.90 26.13 20.08
C SER A 87 -20.99 25.17 20.86
N TYR A 88 -20.20 24.34 20.16
CA TYR A 88 -19.52 23.19 20.77
C TYR A 88 -17.98 23.35 20.83
N ASP A 89 -17.40 22.95 21.97
CA ASP A 89 -15.95 22.86 22.18
C ASP A 89 -15.45 21.46 21.78
N ARG A 90 -14.37 21.40 20.99
CA ARG A 90 -13.73 20.14 20.56
C ARG A 90 -13.31 19.26 21.73
N GLN A 91 -12.94 19.83 22.87
CA GLN A 91 -12.46 19.07 24.03
C GLN A 91 -13.59 18.37 24.79
N SER A 92 -14.81 18.89 24.70
CA SER A 92 -15.99 18.34 25.38
C SER A 92 -16.87 17.48 24.46
N ASP A 93 -16.43 17.22 23.22
CA ASP A 93 -17.22 16.55 22.19
C ASP A 93 -17.70 15.14 22.60
N PRO A 94 -19.02 14.97 22.82
CA PRO A 94 -19.57 13.77 23.42
C PRO A 94 -19.71 12.64 22.40
N VAL A 95 -19.87 12.96 21.10
CA VAL A 95 -19.88 11.95 20.02
C VAL A 95 -18.50 11.30 19.91
N ARG A 96 -17.43 12.09 20.03
CA ARG A 96 -16.05 11.58 20.03
C ARG A 96 -15.77 10.69 21.24
N ARG A 97 -16.29 11.05 22.42
CA ARG A 97 -16.11 10.31 23.68
C ARG A 97 -16.91 9.02 23.77
N MET A 98 -18.21 9.08 23.44
CA MET A 98 -19.10 7.92 23.50
C MET A 98 -18.82 6.94 22.36
N GLY A 99 -18.32 7.42 21.22
CA GLY A 99 -18.10 6.59 20.03
C GLY A 99 -19.39 6.21 19.31
N SER A 100 -20.55 6.47 19.90
CA SER A 100 -21.88 6.32 19.31
C SER A 100 -22.67 7.61 19.39
N ARG A 101 -23.20 8.07 18.25
CA ARG A 101 -24.20 9.15 18.22
C ARG A 101 -25.57 8.64 18.68
N LYS A 102 -25.90 7.37 18.46
CA LYS A 102 -27.20 6.80 18.84
C LYS A 102 -27.40 6.76 20.34
N GLU A 103 -26.37 6.37 21.09
CA GLU A 103 -26.34 6.47 22.54
C GLU A 103 -26.53 7.92 22.99
N LEU A 104 -25.87 8.85 22.29
CA LEU A 104 -26.01 10.26 22.57
C LEU A 104 -27.40 10.83 22.25
N LEU A 105 -28.02 10.43 21.13
CA LEU A 105 -29.37 10.82 20.72
C LEU A 105 -30.44 10.30 21.69
N ALA A 106 -30.18 9.17 22.34
CA ALA A 106 -31.03 8.62 23.39
C ALA A 106 -30.97 9.48 24.67
N GLU A 107 -29.86 10.16 24.93
CA GLU A 107 -29.63 10.97 26.14
C GLU A 107 -29.86 12.48 25.93
N ALA A 108 -29.60 13.01 24.73
CA ALA A 108 -29.62 14.43 24.41
C ALA A 108 -29.91 14.70 22.92
N ASN A 109 -30.28 15.94 22.57
CA ASN A 109 -30.34 16.36 21.17
C ASN A 109 -29.00 16.99 20.77
N PRO A 110 -28.12 16.30 20.03
CA PRO A 110 -26.80 16.83 19.66
C PRO A 110 -26.93 18.09 18.80
N VAL A 111 -26.00 19.02 19.01
CA VAL A 111 -25.87 20.20 18.15
C VAL A 111 -25.45 19.73 16.75
N PRO A 112 -26.08 20.26 15.69
CA PRO A 112 -25.63 20.07 14.31
C PRO A 112 -24.12 20.26 14.14
N ALA A 113 -23.44 19.22 13.65
CA ALA A 113 -22.00 19.24 13.49
C ALA A 113 -21.53 18.66 12.16
N TRP A 114 -20.37 19.16 11.72
CA TRP A 114 -19.58 18.64 10.60
C TRP A 114 -18.39 17.87 11.15
N ARG A 115 -18.22 16.65 10.66
CA ARG A 115 -17.27 15.68 11.19
C ARG A 115 -16.54 14.97 10.06
N TYR A 116 -15.36 14.46 10.38
CA TYR A 116 -14.69 13.49 9.54
C TYR A 116 -14.23 12.28 10.36
N SER A 117 -14.07 11.17 9.67
CA SER A 117 -13.32 10.02 10.16
C SER A 117 -12.23 9.64 9.17
N VAL A 118 -11.05 9.30 9.66
CA VAL A 118 -10.00 8.66 8.84
C VAL A 118 -10.10 7.17 9.07
N VAL A 119 -10.32 6.42 8.01
CA VAL A 119 -10.72 5.01 8.06
C VAL A 119 -9.84 4.16 7.17
N ALA A 120 -9.72 2.88 7.52
CA ALA A 120 -9.07 1.88 6.71
C ALA A 120 -9.53 0.48 7.12
N ALA A 121 -9.36 -0.49 6.21
CA ALA A 121 -9.64 -1.89 6.48
C ALA A 121 -8.68 -2.47 7.53
N GLN A 122 -9.19 -3.46 8.29
CA GLN A 122 -8.47 -4.18 9.33
C GLN A 122 -8.21 -5.63 8.89
N TRP A 123 -6.98 -5.91 8.45
CA TRP A 123 -6.64 -7.20 7.84
C TRP A 123 -6.32 -8.32 8.82
N ASP A 124 -5.81 -7.98 10.01
CA ASP A 124 -5.38 -8.99 10.99
C ASP A 124 -6.31 -9.08 12.22
N GLY A 125 -7.44 -8.38 12.19
CA GLY A 125 -8.42 -8.33 13.29
C GLY A 125 -9.70 -9.09 12.98
N PRO A 126 -10.72 -8.98 13.86
CA PRO A 126 -12.08 -9.35 13.51
C PRO A 126 -12.53 -8.63 12.24
N ARG A 127 -13.15 -9.36 11.31
CA ARG A 127 -13.51 -8.88 9.96
C ARG A 127 -14.65 -7.85 9.95
N ASP A 128 -15.26 -7.60 11.10
CA ASP A 128 -16.35 -6.65 11.33
C ASP A 128 -15.88 -5.34 11.99
N THR A 129 -14.56 -5.11 12.06
CA THR A 129 -14.01 -3.95 12.78
C THR A 129 -13.34 -2.93 11.85
N ILE A 130 -13.63 -1.66 12.12
CA ILE A 130 -13.02 -0.52 11.42
C ILE A 130 -11.71 -0.14 12.10
N ARG A 131 -10.66 0.10 11.29
CA ARG A 131 -9.44 0.75 11.75
C ARG A 131 -9.52 2.25 11.50
N TYR A 132 -9.20 3.04 12.51
CA TYR A 132 -9.21 4.50 12.41
C TYR A 132 -7.79 5.02 12.24
N GLY A 133 -7.35 5.23 11.01
CA GLY A 133 -5.99 5.67 10.70
C GLY A 133 -5.62 5.49 9.24
N ILE A 134 -4.33 5.63 8.93
CA ILE A 134 -3.80 5.58 7.56
C ILE A 134 -2.99 4.31 7.33
N THR A 135 -2.79 3.95 6.06
CA THR A 135 -2.01 2.76 5.67
C THR A 135 -0.74 3.21 4.96
N PRO A 136 0.45 2.76 5.36
CA PRO A 136 1.65 3.04 4.58
C PRO A 136 1.59 2.21 3.30
N GLU A 137 1.90 2.79 2.15
CA GLU A 137 1.87 2.03 0.89
C GLU A 137 2.95 0.94 0.87
N SER A 138 4.02 1.06 1.66
CA SER A 138 4.98 -0.02 1.91
C SER A 138 4.38 -1.23 2.65
N ALA A 139 3.14 -1.18 3.15
CA ALA A 139 2.44 -2.37 3.64
C ALA A 139 1.97 -3.31 2.51
N LEU A 140 2.01 -2.86 1.25
CA LEU A 140 1.45 -3.55 0.09
C LEU A 140 2.53 -3.94 -0.91
N LEU A 141 2.23 -4.94 -1.74
CA LEU A 141 3.15 -5.37 -2.80
C LEU A 141 3.15 -4.34 -3.94
N ASN A 142 4.33 -3.81 -4.27
CA ASN A 142 4.46 -2.86 -5.37
C ASN A 142 4.61 -3.58 -6.71
N LEU A 143 3.58 -3.46 -7.56
CA LEU A 143 3.49 -4.11 -8.88
C LEU A 143 4.67 -3.78 -9.80
N ASN A 144 5.23 -2.58 -9.68
CA ASN A 144 6.28 -2.11 -10.58
C ASN A 144 7.66 -2.69 -10.28
N VAL A 145 7.86 -3.28 -9.10
CA VAL A 145 9.16 -3.83 -8.67
C VAL A 145 9.07 -5.26 -8.14
N ALA A 146 7.87 -5.79 -7.91
CA ALA A 146 7.67 -7.16 -7.46
C ALA A 146 8.25 -8.16 -8.46
N SER A 147 8.91 -9.20 -7.96
CA SER A 147 9.38 -10.29 -8.81
C SER A 147 8.20 -11.08 -9.38
N GLU A 148 8.44 -11.81 -10.47
CA GLU A 148 7.44 -12.72 -11.04
C GLU A 148 6.95 -13.74 -10.01
N ASP A 149 7.87 -14.31 -9.21
CA ASP A 149 7.51 -15.23 -8.12
C ASP A 149 6.58 -14.57 -7.09
N GLN A 150 6.86 -13.33 -6.67
CA GLN A 150 5.97 -12.62 -5.73
C GLN A 150 4.58 -12.38 -6.31
N ILE A 151 4.50 -12.01 -7.59
CA ILE A 151 3.22 -11.79 -8.28
C ILE A 151 2.45 -13.11 -8.37
N ARG A 152 3.08 -14.21 -8.80
CA ARG A 152 2.44 -15.53 -8.87
C ARG A 152 1.97 -16.01 -7.49
N ARG A 153 2.84 -15.94 -6.47
CA ARG A 153 2.51 -16.36 -5.10
C ARG A 153 1.35 -15.55 -4.49
N LEU A 154 1.18 -14.29 -4.88
CA LEU A 154 0.05 -13.48 -4.45
C LEU A 154 -1.23 -13.75 -5.28
N LEU A 155 -1.14 -13.63 -6.60
CA LEU A 155 -2.32 -13.61 -7.48
C LEU A 155 -2.93 -15.01 -7.67
N THR A 156 -2.13 -16.05 -7.85
CA THR A 156 -2.66 -17.40 -8.14
C THR A 156 -3.67 -17.88 -7.09
N PRO A 157 -3.38 -17.88 -5.77
CA PRO A 157 -4.38 -18.29 -4.78
C PRO A 157 -5.61 -17.37 -4.75
N LEU A 158 -5.41 -16.04 -4.87
CA LEU A 158 -6.54 -15.08 -4.89
C LEU A 158 -7.48 -15.28 -6.08
N LEU A 159 -6.91 -15.56 -7.26
CA LEU A 159 -7.67 -15.82 -8.48
C LEU A 159 -8.41 -17.17 -8.40
N LEU A 160 -7.81 -18.18 -7.77
CA LEU A 160 -8.49 -19.45 -7.51
C LEU A 160 -9.64 -19.30 -6.50
N ASP A 161 -9.46 -18.48 -5.45
CA ASP A 161 -10.52 -18.14 -4.50
C ASP A 161 -11.71 -17.44 -5.20
N LEU A 162 -11.43 -16.69 -6.28
CA LEU A 162 -12.43 -16.06 -7.17
C LEU A 162 -13.02 -17.01 -8.24
N GLY A 163 -12.62 -18.28 -8.26
CA GLY A 163 -13.07 -19.25 -9.28
C GLY A 163 -12.49 -19.01 -10.68
N VAL A 164 -11.41 -18.24 -10.81
CA VAL A 164 -10.75 -17.95 -12.09
C VAL A 164 -9.82 -19.11 -12.49
N GLU A 165 -10.23 -19.90 -13.47
CA GLU A 165 -9.49 -21.10 -13.91
C GLU A 165 -8.20 -20.78 -14.68
N ASN A 166 -8.10 -19.60 -15.31
CA ASN A 166 -6.97 -19.20 -16.15
C ASN A 166 -6.00 -18.24 -15.44
N ALA A 167 -5.77 -18.42 -14.13
CA ALA A 167 -4.94 -17.54 -13.31
C ALA A 167 -3.55 -17.26 -13.90
N GLU A 168 -2.89 -18.27 -14.46
CA GLU A 168 -1.56 -18.14 -15.09
C GLU A 168 -1.57 -17.20 -16.30
N ASP A 169 -2.64 -17.21 -17.11
CA ASP A 169 -2.78 -16.31 -18.27
C ASP A 169 -2.92 -14.86 -17.84
N LEU A 170 -3.64 -14.61 -16.73
CA LEU A 170 -3.78 -13.28 -16.15
C LEU A 170 -2.45 -12.78 -15.59
N VAL A 171 -1.71 -13.61 -14.87
CA VAL A 171 -0.38 -13.25 -14.37
C VAL A 171 0.55 -12.93 -15.53
N ASN A 172 0.57 -13.76 -16.58
CA ASN A 172 1.39 -13.51 -17.76
C ASN A 172 0.98 -12.23 -18.49
N SER A 173 -0.31 -11.96 -18.61
CA SER A 173 -0.82 -10.71 -19.22
C SER A 173 -0.42 -9.47 -18.41
N LEU A 174 -0.39 -9.56 -17.07
CA LEU A 174 0.10 -8.48 -16.20
C LEU A 174 1.60 -8.25 -16.39
N LEU A 175 2.38 -9.32 -16.49
CA LEU A 175 3.84 -9.24 -16.68
C LEU A 175 4.20 -8.63 -18.04
N ASP A 176 3.54 -9.06 -19.12
CA ASP A 176 3.66 -8.50 -20.48
C ASP A 176 3.30 -7.00 -20.46
N TRP A 177 2.19 -6.63 -19.80
CA TRP A 177 1.79 -5.22 -19.72
C TRP A 177 2.86 -4.30 -19.08
N ARG A 178 3.63 -4.84 -18.14
CA ARG A 178 4.63 -4.12 -17.35
C ARG A 178 6.00 -4.07 -18.01
N ASP A 179 6.40 -5.13 -18.70
CA ASP A 179 7.76 -5.23 -19.22
C ASP A 179 7.97 -4.35 -20.45
N GLY A 180 9.23 -4.15 -20.84
CA GLY A 180 9.58 -3.21 -21.89
C GLY A 180 9.74 -3.84 -23.27
N ASP A 181 9.41 -5.12 -23.43
CA ASP A 181 9.58 -5.82 -24.69
C ASP A 181 8.22 -6.03 -25.40
N ASP A 182 8.26 -6.67 -26.57
CA ASP A 182 7.08 -6.93 -27.40
C ASP A 182 6.83 -8.46 -27.53
N GLN A 183 7.42 -9.28 -26.64
CA GLN A 183 7.33 -10.75 -26.68
C GLN A 183 6.27 -11.26 -25.71
N ALA A 184 5.08 -11.56 -26.25
CA ALA A 184 4.00 -12.12 -25.44
C ALA A 184 4.37 -13.47 -24.80
N ARG A 185 4.16 -13.59 -23.49
CA ARG A 185 4.25 -14.86 -22.76
C ARG A 185 3.11 -15.81 -23.15
N PRO A 186 3.23 -17.13 -22.88
CA PRO A 186 2.12 -18.06 -23.08
C PRO A 186 0.86 -17.59 -22.34
N GLY A 187 -0.26 -17.41 -23.06
CA GLY A 187 -1.51 -16.89 -22.47
C GLY A 187 -1.54 -15.38 -22.22
N GLY A 188 -0.39 -14.71 -22.31
CA GLY A 188 -0.21 -13.27 -22.16
C GLY A 188 -0.77 -12.44 -23.32
N ALA A 189 -0.39 -11.16 -23.35
CA ALA A 189 -0.82 -10.20 -24.37
C ALA A 189 0.09 -8.99 -24.46
N GLU A 190 0.46 -8.69 -25.71
CA GLU A 190 1.21 -7.50 -26.10
C GLU A 190 0.43 -6.64 -27.11
N ASN A 191 1.11 -5.68 -27.73
CA ASN A 191 0.57 -4.80 -28.76
C ASN A 191 -0.26 -5.50 -29.84
N GLU A 192 0.10 -6.72 -30.27
CA GLU A 192 -0.70 -7.48 -31.25
C GLU A 192 -2.14 -7.72 -30.77
N TYR A 193 -2.30 -8.12 -29.50
CA TYR A 193 -3.61 -8.36 -28.90
C TYR A 193 -4.39 -7.05 -28.72
N TYR A 194 -3.80 -6.03 -28.11
CA TYR A 194 -4.52 -4.81 -27.76
C TYR A 194 -4.90 -3.96 -28.99
N ASN A 195 -4.11 -3.99 -30.06
CA ASN A 195 -4.46 -3.31 -31.32
C ASN A 195 -5.59 -4.01 -32.09
N ALA A 196 -5.90 -5.26 -31.77
CA ALA A 196 -7.02 -6.00 -32.37
C ALA A 196 -8.36 -5.73 -31.67
N LEU A 197 -8.36 -5.06 -30.50
CA LEU A 197 -9.57 -4.71 -29.77
C LEU A 197 -10.36 -3.59 -30.45
N SER A 198 -11.61 -3.40 -30.03
CA SER A 198 -12.48 -2.32 -30.51
C SER A 198 -13.09 -1.56 -29.31
N PRO A 199 -12.64 -0.32 -29.01
CA PRO A 199 -11.60 0.43 -29.72
C PRO A 199 -10.20 -0.14 -29.47
N PRO A 200 -9.27 -0.04 -30.44
CA PRO A 200 -7.90 -0.52 -30.28
C PRO A 200 -7.10 0.44 -29.40
N TYR A 201 -6.17 -0.10 -28.63
CA TYR A 201 -5.18 0.65 -27.86
C TYR A 201 -3.86 -0.11 -27.78
N LYS A 202 -2.81 0.54 -27.30
CA LYS A 202 -1.49 -0.06 -27.17
C LYS A 202 -1.29 -0.71 -25.81
N CYS A 203 -0.48 -1.76 -25.78
CA CYS A 203 0.15 -2.20 -24.55
C CYS A 203 0.96 -1.03 -23.98
N LYS A 204 1.00 -0.90 -22.65
CA LYS A 204 1.78 0.17 -22.04
C LYS A 204 3.27 -0.09 -22.12
N SER A 205 3.67 -1.36 -21.96
CA SER A 205 5.05 -1.83 -21.93
C SER A 205 5.94 -0.97 -21.03
N ALA A 206 5.40 -0.58 -19.86
CA ALA A 206 6.04 0.31 -18.90
C ALA A 206 5.38 0.18 -17.51
N PRO A 207 6.00 0.71 -16.44
CA PRO A 207 5.43 0.68 -15.10
C PRO A 207 4.00 1.23 -15.02
N PHE A 208 3.16 0.59 -14.21
CA PHE A 208 1.79 0.99 -13.89
C PHE A 208 1.75 2.37 -13.21
N ASP A 209 0.80 3.22 -13.62
CA ASP A 209 0.55 4.53 -12.98
C ASP A 209 -0.49 4.44 -11.86
N SER A 210 -1.33 3.40 -11.89
CA SER A 210 -2.33 3.09 -10.87
C SER A 210 -2.63 1.60 -10.85
N VAL A 211 -3.18 1.09 -9.75
CA VAL A 211 -3.62 -0.31 -9.65
C VAL A 211 -4.78 -0.60 -10.62
N GLU A 212 -5.67 0.37 -10.83
CA GLU A 212 -6.83 0.25 -11.74
C GLU A 212 -6.47 0.12 -13.21
N GLU A 213 -5.25 0.45 -13.59
CA GLU A 213 -4.75 0.21 -14.93
C GLU A 213 -4.77 -1.30 -15.28
N LEU A 214 -4.81 -2.19 -14.27
CA LEU A 214 -5.10 -3.61 -14.47
C LEU A 214 -6.41 -3.85 -15.21
N LEU A 215 -7.41 -2.96 -15.16
CA LEU A 215 -8.66 -3.09 -15.93
C LEU A 215 -8.46 -2.95 -17.45
N LEU A 216 -7.29 -2.48 -17.90
CA LEU A 216 -6.89 -2.46 -19.30
C LEU A 216 -6.10 -3.71 -19.71
N VAL A 217 -5.65 -4.51 -18.74
CA VAL A 217 -4.90 -5.73 -18.99
C VAL A 217 -5.85 -6.85 -19.38
N LYS A 218 -5.45 -7.66 -20.36
CA LYS A 218 -6.23 -8.82 -20.83
C LYS A 218 -6.67 -9.70 -19.65
N GLY A 219 -7.98 -9.97 -19.57
CA GLY A 219 -8.59 -10.91 -18.63
C GLY A 219 -8.95 -10.32 -17.27
N PHE A 220 -8.43 -9.15 -16.89
CA PHE A 220 -8.79 -8.50 -15.63
C PHE A 220 -10.14 -7.80 -15.73
N SER A 221 -10.89 -7.83 -14.62
CA SER A 221 -12.22 -7.24 -14.49
C SER A 221 -12.37 -6.61 -13.11
N ALA A 222 -13.46 -5.84 -12.92
CA ALA A 222 -13.79 -5.29 -11.60
C ALA A 222 -14.00 -6.40 -10.55
N ALA A 223 -14.57 -7.55 -10.94
CA ALA A 223 -14.76 -8.69 -10.05
C ALA A 223 -13.43 -9.29 -9.59
N ILE A 224 -12.41 -9.32 -10.46
CA ILE A 224 -11.06 -9.75 -10.07
C ILE A 224 -10.39 -8.71 -9.18
N LEU A 225 -10.53 -7.44 -9.56
CA LEU A 225 -9.80 -6.36 -8.92
C LEU A 225 -10.30 -6.09 -7.50
N TYR A 226 -11.62 -6.07 -7.31
CA TYR A 226 -12.27 -5.69 -6.05
C TYR A 226 -12.96 -6.85 -5.33
N GLY A 227 -13.15 -7.99 -6.00
CA GLY A 227 -13.94 -9.08 -5.44
C GLY A 227 -15.36 -8.61 -5.13
N GLU A 228 -15.94 -9.24 -4.11
CA GLU A 228 -17.28 -8.96 -3.56
C GLU A 228 -17.33 -7.62 -2.81
N ASP A 229 -16.19 -7.12 -2.33
CA ASP A 229 -16.04 -5.84 -1.62
C ASP A 229 -16.16 -4.62 -2.56
N VAL A 230 -17.36 -4.42 -3.10
CA VAL A 230 -17.66 -3.37 -4.09
C VAL A 230 -17.42 -1.99 -3.51
N ASN A 231 -17.79 -1.83 -2.24
CA ASN A 231 -17.69 -0.55 -1.55
C ASN A 231 -16.29 -0.32 -0.94
N ARG A 232 -15.41 -1.33 -0.95
CA ARG A 232 -14.00 -1.26 -0.57
C ARG A 232 -13.79 -0.90 0.91
N ASN A 233 -14.60 -1.45 1.80
CA ASN A 233 -14.45 -1.28 3.26
C ASN A 233 -13.76 -2.49 3.92
N GLY A 234 -13.61 -3.62 3.23
CA GLY A 234 -13.08 -4.86 3.78
C GLY A 234 -13.98 -5.49 4.85
N ILE A 235 -15.27 -5.17 4.89
CA ILE A 235 -16.28 -5.70 5.80
C ILE A 235 -17.33 -6.41 4.97
N LEU A 236 -17.66 -7.66 5.32
CA LEU A 236 -18.71 -8.41 4.63
C LEU A 236 -20.08 -7.75 4.89
N ASP A 237 -20.62 -7.06 3.88
CA ASP A 237 -21.94 -6.45 3.96
C ASP A 237 -23.06 -7.42 3.58
N LEU A 238 -24.30 -7.13 4.00
CA LEU A 238 -25.46 -7.98 3.69
C LEU A 238 -25.70 -8.17 2.19
N ASN A 239 -25.34 -7.18 1.38
CA ASN A 239 -25.47 -7.22 -0.09
C ASN A 239 -24.27 -7.92 -0.77
N GLU A 240 -23.30 -8.39 0.02
CA GLU A 240 -22.09 -9.09 -0.43
C GLU A 240 -22.08 -10.53 0.12
N ASP A 241 -23.21 -10.99 0.68
CA ASP A 241 -23.47 -12.36 1.16
C ASP A 241 -24.93 -12.78 0.84
N ASP A 242 -25.50 -12.25 -0.25
CA ASP A 242 -26.87 -12.51 -0.72
C ASP A 242 -26.95 -13.14 -2.12
N ALA A 243 -25.83 -13.67 -2.62
CA ALA A 243 -25.67 -14.32 -3.92
C ALA A 243 -26.10 -13.41 -5.09
N ASP A 244 -27.20 -13.72 -5.76
CA ASP A 244 -27.74 -12.90 -6.86
C ASP A 244 -28.87 -11.96 -6.41
N GLY A 245 -29.12 -11.86 -5.10
CA GLY A 245 -30.15 -11.00 -4.51
C GLY A 245 -29.91 -9.52 -4.78
N SER A 246 -28.64 -9.11 -4.77
CA SER A 246 -28.22 -7.75 -5.04
C SER A 246 -26.89 -7.69 -5.81
N PHE A 247 -26.40 -6.48 -6.07
CA PHE A 247 -25.07 -6.32 -6.67
C PHE A 247 -24.05 -6.34 -5.53
N PRO A 248 -22.93 -7.09 -5.65
CA PRO A 248 -22.37 -7.71 -6.85
C PRO A 248 -22.93 -9.09 -7.26
N TYR A 249 -23.18 -9.31 -8.56
CA TYR A 249 -23.77 -10.56 -9.09
C TYR A 249 -22.82 -11.78 -9.15
N TYR A 250 -21.63 -11.66 -8.57
CA TYR A 250 -20.61 -12.72 -8.53
C TYR A 250 -20.28 -13.14 -7.10
N ASP A 251 -21.12 -12.72 -6.15
CA ASP A 251 -21.13 -13.17 -4.76
C ASP A 251 -21.53 -14.65 -4.68
N ASN A 252 -20.77 -15.41 -3.89
CA ASN A 252 -20.95 -16.84 -3.70
C ASN A 252 -21.76 -17.23 -2.45
N ALA A 253 -22.10 -16.26 -1.58
CA ALA A 253 -22.81 -16.38 -0.31
C ALA A 253 -22.23 -17.45 0.65
N ASP A 254 -20.90 -17.53 0.73
CA ASP A 254 -20.20 -18.48 1.61
C ASP A 254 -19.89 -17.93 3.01
N GLY A 255 -20.29 -16.68 3.31
CA GLY A 255 -20.01 -15.98 4.56
C GLY A 255 -18.56 -15.48 4.69
N ILE A 256 -17.77 -15.50 3.62
CA ILE A 256 -16.39 -15.03 3.57
C ILE A 256 -16.23 -13.98 2.48
N LEU A 257 -16.00 -12.73 2.88
CA LEU A 257 -15.72 -11.65 1.94
C LEU A 257 -14.50 -11.96 1.06
N ASN A 258 -14.73 -11.98 -0.25
CA ASN A 258 -13.67 -11.94 -1.23
C ASN A 258 -13.25 -10.49 -1.53
N TYR A 259 -12.03 -10.12 -1.14
CA TYR A 259 -11.51 -8.76 -1.29
C TYR A 259 -10.95 -8.42 -2.69
N GLY A 260 -10.92 -9.40 -3.60
CA GLY A 260 -10.16 -9.29 -4.84
C GLY A 260 -8.65 -9.12 -4.61
N ILE A 261 -7.97 -8.57 -5.61
CA ILE A 261 -6.49 -8.42 -5.57
C ILE A 261 -6.03 -7.01 -5.17
N ALA A 262 -6.82 -5.96 -5.44
CA ALA A 262 -6.40 -4.57 -5.25
C ALA A 262 -5.94 -4.23 -3.81
N PRO A 263 -6.56 -4.76 -2.74
CA PRO A 263 -6.16 -4.40 -1.38
C PRO A 263 -4.75 -4.82 -0.99
N PHE A 264 -4.13 -5.73 -1.74
CA PHE A 264 -2.77 -6.22 -1.50
C PHE A 264 -1.72 -5.53 -2.39
N LEU A 265 -2.14 -4.62 -3.27
CA LEU A 265 -1.32 -4.06 -4.33
C LEU A 265 -1.14 -2.54 -4.20
N THR A 266 0.01 -2.08 -4.66
CA THR A 266 0.32 -0.66 -4.84
C THR A 266 1.20 -0.46 -6.07
N VAL A 267 1.29 0.79 -6.53
CA VAL A 267 2.32 1.27 -7.47
C VAL A 267 3.29 2.26 -6.81
N HIS A 268 3.11 2.48 -5.51
CA HIS A 268 3.82 3.45 -4.69
C HIS A 268 4.44 2.74 -3.50
N SER A 269 5.76 2.59 -3.40
CA SER A 269 6.39 2.09 -2.16
C SER A 269 7.83 2.53 -2.03
N ARG A 270 8.08 3.83 -2.25
CA ARG A 270 9.44 4.39 -2.20
C ARG A 270 9.77 5.01 -0.85
N GLU A 271 11.01 4.86 -0.43
CA GLU A 271 11.59 5.53 0.73
C GLU A 271 13.06 5.92 0.50
N TRP A 272 13.58 6.81 1.33
CA TRP A 272 14.97 7.25 1.33
C TRP A 272 15.77 6.43 2.34
N ASP A 273 17.05 6.19 2.02
CA ASP A 273 18.00 5.50 2.90
C ASP A 273 18.47 6.42 4.03
N GLN A 274 17.54 6.76 4.92
CA GLN A 274 17.69 7.66 6.05
C GLN A 274 17.38 6.96 7.37
N ALA A 275 18.07 7.34 8.44
CA ALA A 275 17.77 6.90 9.79
C ALA A 275 16.47 7.54 10.31
N LEU A 276 16.00 7.10 11.48
CA LEU A 276 14.79 7.61 12.14
C LEU A 276 14.87 9.11 12.49
N ASP A 277 16.07 9.67 12.64
CA ASP A 277 16.28 11.10 12.85
C ASP A 277 16.38 11.91 11.54
N ASN A 278 16.04 11.28 10.40
CA ASN A 278 16.10 11.81 9.04
C ASN A 278 17.52 12.15 8.52
N LYS A 279 18.59 11.75 9.22
CA LYS A 279 19.95 11.82 8.67
C LYS A 279 20.17 10.69 7.65
N PRO A 280 20.98 10.90 6.60
CA PRO A 280 21.41 9.81 5.73
C PRO A 280 22.11 8.72 6.54
N ARG A 281 21.82 7.45 6.23
CA ARG A 281 22.51 6.31 6.86
C ARG A 281 23.97 6.29 6.48
N ILE A 282 24.82 5.89 7.41
CA ILE A 282 26.27 5.76 7.23
C ILE A 282 26.51 4.60 6.27
N ASN A 283 26.92 4.91 5.04
CA ASN A 283 27.24 3.87 4.06
C ASN A 283 28.62 3.27 4.36
N LEU A 284 28.64 2.00 4.79
CA LEU A 284 29.87 1.28 5.12
C LEU A 284 30.80 1.06 3.92
N ASN A 285 30.31 1.23 2.68
CA ASN A 285 31.12 1.22 1.47
C ASN A 285 31.81 2.57 1.17
N ALA A 286 31.55 3.63 1.94
CA ALA A 286 32.26 4.91 1.81
C ALA A 286 33.71 4.82 2.29
N ASP A 287 34.50 5.88 2.08
CA ASP A 287 35.90 5.95 2.54
C ASP A 287 36.01 5.77 4.06
N ALA A 288 37.06 5.09 4.53
CA ALA A 288 37.24 4.78 5.96
C ALA A 288 37.23 6.03 6.85
N GLY A 289 37.85 7.13 6.40
CA GLY A 289 37.83 8.40 7.13
C GLY A 289 36.45 9.04 7.21
N VAL A 290 35.61 8.88 6.17
CA VAL A 290 34.23 9.38 6.14
C VAL A 290 33.37 8.57 7.11
N VAL A 291 33.47 7.24 7.06
CA VAL A 291 32.72 6.35 7.97
C VAL A 291 33.09 6.64 9.43
N ALA A 292 34.37 6.74 9.76
CA ALA A 292 34.81 7.03 11.13
C ALA A 292 34.31 8.40 11.63
N ALA A 293 34.37 9.43 10.78
CA ALA A 293 33.85 10.75 11.12
C ALA A 293 32.33 10.74 11.34
N GLN A 294 31.59 10.05 10.47
CA GLN A 294 30.13 9.94 10.59
C GLN A 294 29.72 9.13 11.83
N ILE A 295 30.46 8.09 12.20
CA ILE A 295 30.21 7.34 13.44
C ILE A 295 30.37 8.27 14.65
N ALA A 296 31.46 9.04 14.69
CA ALA A 296 31.72 9.98 15.79
C ALA A 296 30.70 11.13 15.87
N GLU A 297 30.10 11.53 14.75
CA GLU A 297 29.08 12.58 14.70
C GLU A 297 27.66 12.08 15.04
N GLN A 298 27.31 10.88 14.58
CA GLN A 298 25.92 10.41 14.61
C GLN A 298 25.57 9.55 15.82
N PHE A 299 26.54 8.92 16.48
CA PHE A 299 26.31 8.07 17.65
C PHE A 299 26.61 8.77 18.97
N GLN A 300 25.78 8.49 19.97
CA GLN A 300 25.98 8.92 21.35
C GLN A 300 26.71 7.86 22.18
N ALA A 301 27.32 8.28 23.30
CA ALA A 301 27.98 7.36 24.22
C ALA A 301 27.00 6.31 24.77
N GLY A 302 27.27 5.03 24.52
CA GLY A 302 26.46 3.91 24.99
C GLY A 302 25.48 3.32 23.97
N GLU A 303 25.30 3.92 22.78
CA GLU A 303 24.49 3.32 21.71
C GLU A 303 25.20 2.15 21.01
N LEU A 304 26.52 2.28 20.82
CA LEU A 304 27.41 1.22 20.37
C LEU A 304 28.59 1.11 21.34
N SER A 305 29.03 -0.12 21.59
CA SER A 305 30.24 -0.41 22.34
C SER A 305 31.49 0.01 21.57
N ASP A 306 32.52 0.40 22.30
CA ASP A 306 33.84 0.70 21.73
C ASP A 306 34.42 -0.48 20.95
N ALA A 307 34.09 -1.71 21.36
CA ALA A 307 34.47 -2.94 20.67
C ALA A 307 33.83 -3.03 19.28
N THR A 308 32.52 -2.76 19.16
CA THR A 308 31.80 -2.74 17.89
C THR A 308 32.32 -1.64 16.95
N ILE A 309 32.59 -0.44 17.47
CA ILE A 309 33.17 0.66 16.68
C ILE A 309 34.58 0.30 16.20
N ALA A 310 35.43 -0.23 17.09
CA ALA A 310 36.79 -0.66 16.73
C ALA A 310 36.77 -1.78 15.70
N PHE A 311 35.81 -2.71 15.80
CA PHE A 311 35.63 -3.80 14.84
C PHE A 311 35.26 -3.30 13.44
N ILE A 312 34.25 -2.41 13.33
CA ILE A 312 33.86 -1.81 12.04
C ILE A 312 35.02 -1.04 11.42
N ASN A 313 35.72 -0.21 12.21
CA ASN A 313 36.88 0.54 11.73
C ASN A 313 38.04 -0.38 11.33
N GLY A 314 38.26 -1.48 12.05
CA GLY A 314 39.25 -2.51 11.71
C GLY A 314 38.96 -3.18 10.37
N LEU A 315 37.69 -3.57 10.12
CA LEU A 315 37.26 -4.10 8.82
C LEU A 315 37.49 -3.09 7.69
N LYS A 316 37.25 -1.79 7.94
CA LYS A 316 37.54 -0.73 6.96
C LYS A 316 39.03 -0.57 6.67
N GLN A 317 39.89 -0.68 7.67
CA GLN A 317 41.35 -0.64 7.49
C GLN A 317 41.89 -1.84 6.72
N GLN A 318 41.20 -2.99 6.80
CA GLN A 318 41.51 -4.21 6.05
C GLN A 318 40.88 -4.23 4.65
N GLU A 319 40.31 -3.11 4.19
CA GLU A 319 39.63 -3.00 2.89
C GLU A 319 38.52 -4.05 2.67
N PHE A 320 37.84 -4.45 3.75
CA PHE A 320 36.71 -5.37 3.66
C PHE A 320 35.60 -4.80 2.77
N ASN A 321 35.14 -5.60 1.81
CA ASN A 321 34.05 -5.21 0.91
C ASN A 321 32.69 -5.39 1.62
N PHE A 322 32.12 -4.31 2.14
CA PHE A 322 30.80 -4.33 2.78
C PHE A 322 29.64 -4.56 1.79
N GLY A 323 29.87 -4.36 0.48
CA GLY A 323 28.88 -4.63 -0.56
C GLY A 323 28.60 -6.12 -0.81
N GLN A 324 29.36 -7.02 -0.17
CA GLN A 324 29.07 -8.46 -0.14
C GLN A 324 28.06 -8.83 0.96
N LEU A 325 27.77 -7.92 1.90
CA LEU A 325 26.77 -8.14 2.95
C LEU A 325 25.37 -7.92 2.38
N ARG A 326 24.40 -8.68 2.87
CA ARG A 326 22.99 -8.54 2.50
C ARG A 326 22.37 -7.33 3.19
N SER A 327 22.73 -7.12 4.45
CA SER A 327 22.28 -6.00 5.27
C SER A 327 23.28 -5.75 6.42
N PRO A 328 23.16 -4.64 7.16
CA PRO A 328 23.95 -4.40 8.37
C PRO A 328 23.81 -5.52 9.42
N ALA A 329 22.71 -6.27 9.41
CA ALA A 329 22.49 -7.40 10.31
C ALA A 329 23.52 -8.53 10.16
N ASP A 330 24.21 -8.62 9.01
CA ASP A 330 25.25 -9.64 8.83
C ASP A 330 26.45 -9.43 9.77
N LEU A 331 26.64 -8.22 10.31
CA LEU A 331 27.64 -7.93 11.34
C LEU A 331 27.32 -8.62 12.68
N TYR A 332 26.06 -8.93 12.96
CA TYR A 332 25.68 -9.73 14.12
C TYR A 332 25.92 -11.22 13.82
N VAL A 333 26.76 -11.87 14.63
CA VAL A 333 27.04 -13.31 14.52
C VAL A 333 26.66 -13.97 15.85
N ALA A 334 25.60 -14.78 15.83
CA ALA A 334 25.15 -15.48 17.02
C ALA A 334 26.21 -16.48 17.50
N GLU A 335 26.43 -16.55 18.82
CA GLU A 335 27.45 -17.41 19.45
C GLU A 335 27.24 -18.91 19.14
N GLU A 336 26.01 -19.34 18.86
CA GLU A 336 25.68 -20.73 18.52
C GLU A 336 26.36 -21.22 17.21
N VAL A 337 26.84 -20.31 16.34
CA VAL A 337 27.52 -20.67 15.09
C VAL A 337 29.01 -20.99 15.31
N LEU A 338 29.55 -20.79 16.51
CA LEU A 338 30.97 -20.98 16.85
C LEU A 338 31.28 -22.31 17.57
N GLY A 339 30.28 -23.17 17.83
CA GLY A 339 30.45 -24.42 18.58
C GLY A 339 30.03 -25.68 17.82
N GLY A 340 30.93 -26.32 17.08
CA GLY A 340 30.75 -27.71 16.63
C GLY A 340 31.01 -28.73 17.75
N PRO A 341 30.60 -30.00 17.60
CA PRO A 341 31.49 -30.90 16.88
C PRO A 341 30.78 -31.86 15.90
N GLY A 342 31.51 -32.24 14.85
CA GLY A 342 31.08 -33.22 13.87
C GLY A 342 30.66 -34.55 14.50
N GLN A 343 29.48 -35.01 14.12
CA GLN A 343 29.19 -36.43 14.03
C GLN A 343 29.28 -36.83 12.57
N SER A 344 30.40 -37.44 12.24
CA SER A 344 30.54 -38.37 11.14
C SER A 344 29.43 -39.43 11.25
N ALA A 345 28.37 -39.29 10.45
CA ALA A 345 27.49 -40.40 10.15
C ALA A 345 28.30 -41.40 9.31
N GLN A 346 28.81 -42.42 9.99
CA GLN A 346 29.39 -43.59 9.35
C GLN A 346 28.31 -44.27 8.51
N SER A 347 28.64 -44.41 7.24
CA SER A 347 28.07 -45.32 6.26
C SER A 347 27.97 -46.76 6.78
N GLN A 348 26.79 -47.38 6.66
CA GLN A 348 26.65 -48.81 6.40
C GLN A 348 25.47 -49.05 5.43
N ASP A 349 25.82 -49.80 4.38
CA ASP A 349 24.97 -50.64 3.51
C ASP A 349 24.09 -50.01 2.40
N GLY A 350 24.64 -50.02 1.17
CA GLY A 350 23.87 -50.38 -0.04
C GLY A 350 23.76 -51.91 -0.17
N PRO A 351 23.06 -52.52 -1.19
CA PRO A 351 23.11 -52.15 -2.63
C PRO A 351 21.78 -52.45 -3.42
N PRO A 352 21.74 -52.57 -4.77
CA PRO A 352 22.35 -51.79 -5.85
C PRO A 352 21.36 -51.29 -6.96
N SER A 353 21.82 -50.28 -7.71
CA SER A 353 21.66 -50.02 -9.16
C SER A 353 20.28 -49.99 -9.85
N SER A 354 19.95 -48.85 -10.50
CA SER A 354 19.58 -48.85 -11.93
C SER A 354 19.75 -47.47 -12.60
N SER A 355 20.75 -47.42 -13.48
CA SER A 355 20.77 -46.81 -14.82
C SER A 355 19.88 -45.58 -15.12
N GLY A 356 20.49 -44.40 -15.29
CA GLY A 356 19.90 -43.28 -16.02
C GLY A 356 20.01 -43.44 -17.56
N PRO A 357 19.12 -42.80 -18.36
CA PRO A 357 19.26 -42.75 -19.81
C PRO A 357 20.02 -41.49 -20.30
N PRO A 358 20.58 -41.52 -21.53
CA PRO A 358 21.74 -40.72 -21.90
C PRO A 358 21.42 -39.41 -22.64
N ARG A 359 22.36 -38.46 -22.53
CA ARG A 359 22.50 -37.28 -23.41
C ARG A 359 22.79 -37.71 -24.86
N ARG A 360 22.19 -37.03 -25.83
CA ARG A 360 22.55 -37.11 -27.25
C ARG A 360 23.17 -35.81 -27.77
N PRO A 361 24.06 -35.88 -28.78
CA PRO A 361 25.04 -34.86 -29.12
C PRO A 361 24.59 -33.95 -30.27
N GLY A 362 25.24 -32.79 -30.36
CA GLY A 362 24.90 -31.70 -31.28
C GLY A 362 25.14 -31.94 -32.76
N ARG A 363 24.65 -30.99 -33.57
CA ARG A 363 25.05 -30.86 -34.98
C ARG A 363 24.82 -29.44 -35.53
N ARG A 364 25.95 -28.85 -35.95
CA ARG A 364 26.24 -27.96 -37.09
C ARG A 364 25.48 -26.65 -37.30
N THR A 365 26.31 -25.61 -37.28
CA THR A 365 26.30 -24.36 -38.05
C THR A 365 25.68 -24.47 -39.45
N PHE A 366 24.83 -23.49 -39.78
CA PHE A 366 24.75 -22.90 -41.11
C PHE A 366 24.68 -21.37 -40.95
N ASP A 367 25.58 -20.74 -41.69
CA ASP A 367 25.70 -19.33 -42.01
C ASP A 367 24.61 -18.98 -43.04
N ASP A 368 24.01 -17.80 -42.91
CA ASP A 368 23.50 -16.98 -44.02
C ASP A 368 23.05 -15.63 -43.42
N GLY A 369 23.77 -14.58 -43.78
CA GLY A 369 23.47 -13.22 -43.38
C GLY A 369 22.40 -12.56 -44.23
N GLU A 370 21.70 -11.60 -43.63
CA GLU A 370 21.32 -10.37 -44.33
C GLU A 370 21.01 -9.28 -43.30
N SER A 371 21.73 -8.17 -43.44
CA SER A 371 21.61 -6.95 -42.66
C SER A 371 20.52 -6.06 -43.25
N ALA A 372 19.63 -5.53 -42.41
CA ALA A 372 18.72 -4.44 -42.76
C ALA A 372 18.82 -3.30 -41.72
N PRO A 373 18.73 -2.03 -42.14
CA PRO A 373 19.15 -0.87 -41.35
C PRO A 373 18.08 -0.38 -40.35
N PRO A 374 18.46 0.42 -39.34
CA PRO A 374 17.49 1.00 -38.40
C PRO A 374 16.77 2.20 -39.03
N PRO A 375 15.46 2.40 -38.78
CA PRO A 375 14.80 3.65 -39.14
C PRO A 375 15.07 4.74 -38.10
N GLU A 376 15.16 5.96 -38.63
CA GLU A 376 15.52 7.22 -37.97
C GLU A 376 14.53 7.65 -36.88
N SER A 377 15.07 8.36 -35.87
CA SER A 377 14.34 8.97 -34.78
C SER A 377 13.60 10.25 -35.21
N ILE A 378 12.32 10.35 -34.84
CA ILE A 378 11.53 11.58 -34.96
C ILE A 378 11.66 12.37 -33.63
N PRO A 379 12.19 13.60 -33.62
CA PRO A 379 12.33 14.38 -32.40
C PRO A 379 11.06 15.18 -32.09
N GLY A 380 10.57 15.08 -30.85
CA GLY A 380 9.62 16.06 -30.31
C GLY A 380 8.51 15.52 -29.44
N LEU A 381 8.83 14.89 -28.31
CA LEU A 381 7.97 14.84 -27.12
C LEU A 381 8.89 14.90 -25.89
N SER A 382 8.89 16.05 -25.23
CA SER A 382 9.63 16.28 -23.99
C SER A 382 8.97 15.52 -22.84
N SER A 383 9.57 14.41 -22.44
CA SER A 383 9.26 13.69 -21.20
C SER A 383 9.75 14.49 -19.98
N PRO A 384 8.96 14.64 -18.90
CA PRO A 384 9.49 15.06 -17.62
C PRO A 384 10.08 13.87 -16.87
N LEU A 385 11.32 14.04 -16.38
CA LEU A 385 12.01 13.28 -15.33
C LEU A 385 12.25 11.78 -15.61
N GLY A 386 13.51 11.48 -15.96
CA GLY A 386 14.01 10.13 -16.20
C GLY A 386 13.79 9.20 -15.01
N ALA A 387 13.06 8.11 -15.27
CA ALA A 387 13.16 6.89 -14.50
C ALA A 387 14.57 6.30 -14.66
N PRO A 388 15.19 5.75 -13.60
CA PRO A 388 16.37 4.92 -13.79
C PRO A 388 15.96 3.72 -14.64
N SER A 389 16.64 3.52 -15.76
CA SER A 389 16.58 2.32 -16.58
C SER A 389 16.66 1.10 -15.66
N ALA A 390 15.61 0.29 -15.64
CA ALA A 390 15.63 -1.04 -15.07
C ALA A 390 16.57 -1.89 -15.91
N ALA A 391 17.87 -1.76 -15.64
CA ALA A 391 18.79 -2.83 -15.95
C ALA A 391 18.37 -3.99 -15.05
N ALA A 392 17.65 -4.94 -15.65
CA ALA A 392 17.58 -6.30 -15.16
C ALA A 392 19.03 -6.84 -15.13
N GLY A 393 19.76 -6.50 -14.09
CA GLY A 393 20.87 -7.31 -13.64
C GLY A 393 20.21 -8.56 -13.08
N GLU A 394 20.47 -9.70 -13.73
CA GLU A 394 20.42 -11.00 -13.07
C GLU A 394 21.35 -10.95 -11.86
N ASP A 395 20.87 -10.39 -10.75
CA ASP A 395 21.47 -10.57 -9.44
C ASP A 395 21.16 -12.02 -9.07
N ASP A 396 22.14 -12.89 -9.31
CA ASP A 396 22.24 -14.28 -8.88
C ASP A 396 21.38 -14.57 -7.64
N ASP A 397 20.22 -15.20 -7.88
CA ASP A 397 19.22 -15.61 -6.89
C ASP A 397 19.72 -16.86 -6.13
N GLY A 398 20.90 -16.74 -5.54
CA GLY A 398 21.48 -17.71 -4.62
C GLY A 398 20.77 -17.67 -3.28
N GLY A 399 19.58 -18.27 -3.20
CA GLY A 399 18.97 -18.66 -1.94
C GLY A 399 19.88 -19.63 -1.17
N GLY A 400 20.21 -19.28 0.07
CA GLY A 400 20.79 -20.20 1.06
C GLY A 400 22.16 -19.81 1.59
N GLY A 401 22.22 -19.54 2.90
CA GLY A 401 23.35 -19.88 3.78
C GLY A 401 24.77 -19.71 3.24
N GLY A 402 25.11 -18.59 2.60
CA GLY A 402 26.50 -18.26 2.31
C GLY A 402 27.32 -18.31 3.61
N PRO A 403 28.51 -18.94 3.63
CA PRO A 403 29.34 -19.00 4.82
C PRO A 403 29.57 -17.58 5.36
N ILE A 404 29.45 -17.39 6.68
CA ILE A 404 29.82 -16.14 7.32
C ILE A 404 31.24 -15.78 6.83
N PRO A 405 31.44 -14.59 6.24
CA PRO A 405 32.77 -14.18 5.80
C PRO A 405 33.75 -14.37 6.98
N PRO A 406 34.92 -15.00 6.76
CA PRO A 406 35.85 -15.29 7.87
C PRO A 406 36.22 -14.06 8.70
N ALA A 407 36.26 -12.88 8.06
CA ALA A 407 36.51 -11.60 8.71
C ALA A 407 35.44 -11.19 9.75
N LEU A 408 34.24 -11.78 9.68
CA LEU A 408 33.15 -11.54 10.63
C LEU A 408 33.14 -12.52 11.82
N GLN A 409 34.03 -13.52 11.83
CA GLN A 409 34.16 -14.42 12.97
C GLN A 409 34.65 -13.66 14.20
N GLY A 410 33.96 -13.84 15.33
CA GLY A 410 34.27 -13.11 16.57
C GLY A 410 33.76 -11.66 16.57
N SER A 411 32.76 -11.33 15.75
CA SER A 411 32.10 -10.03 15.82
C SER A 411 31.60 -9.74 17.25
N PRO A 412 31.93 -8.56 17.83
CA PRO A 412 31.50 -8.18 19.18
C PRO A 412 30.06 -7.65 19.22
N VAL A 413 29.38 -7.55 18.06
CA VAL A 413 28.04 -6.99 17.95
C VAL A 413 27.05 -7.81 18.77
N THR A 414 26.35 -7.16 19.69
CA THR A 414 25.33 -7.80 20.52
C THR A 414 23.93 -7.66 19.93
N LEU A 415 22.97 -8.44 20.46
CA LEU A 415 21.57 -8.33 20.07
C LEU A 415 20.95 -6.97 20.46
N GLU A 416 21.46 -6.34 21.52
CA GLU A 416 21.04 -5.02 22.01
C GLU A 416 21.51 -3.87 21.10
N GLU A 417 22.64 -4.05 20.41
CA GLU A 417 23.19 -3.07 19.46
C GLU A 417 22.53 -3.12 18.07
N LEU A 418 21.85 -4.23 17.76
CA LEU A 418 21.27 -4.48 16.43
C LEU A 418 20.24 -3.41 15.98
N PRO A 419 19.33 -2.90 16.82
CA PRO A 419 18.44 -1.79 16.45
C PRO A 419 19.19 -0.56 15.94
N TYR A 420 20.28 -0.16 16.62
CA TYR A 420 21.09 0.98 16.22
C TYR A 420 21.82 0.73 14.90
N LEU A 421 22.33 -0.49 14.71
CA LEU A 421 22.97 -0.86 13.44
C LEU A 421 21.99 -0.80 12.26
N MET A 422 20.79 -1.35 12.45
CA MET A 422 19.76 -1.38 11.42
C MET A 422 19.16 0.00 11.14
N ASP A 423 19.14 0.91 12.10
CA ASP A 423 18.70 2.28 11.87
C ASP A 423 19.78 3.11 11.17
N ARG A 424 21.04 3.04 11.62
CA ARG A 424 22.08 4.03 11.27
C ARG A 424 23.00 3.65 10.13
N PHE A 425 23.27 2.36 9.89
CA PHE A 425 24.22 1.93 8.85
C PHE A 425 23.56 1.42 7.59
N SER A 426 24.20 1.59 6.45
CA SER A 426 23.78 1.04 5.16
C SER A 426 24.94 0.29 4.51
N VAL A 427 24.64 -0.79 3.79
CA VAL A 427 25.63 -1.56 3.01
C VAL A 427 25.42 -1.42 1.50
N ARG A 428 24.64 -0.40 1.08
CA ARG A 428 24.34 -0.18 -0.32
C ARG A 428 25.60 0.13 -1.13
N ARG A 429 25.66 -0.38 -2.35
CA ARG A 429 26.74 -0.08 -3.29
C ARG A 429 26.74 1.42 -3.60
N SER A 430 27.92 2.03 -3.75
CA SER A 430 28.07 3.48 -3.93
C SER A 430 27.22 4.06 -5.07
N GLN A 431 27.11 3.33 -6.20
CA GLN A 431 26.28 3.73 -7.35
C GLN A 431 24.77 3.81 -7.06
N GLN A 432 24.29 3.10 -6.03
CA GLN A 432 22.89 3.06 -5.64
C GLN A 432 22.60 3.94 -4.42
N ALA A 433 23.62 4.50 -3.76
CA ALA A 433 23.46 5.15 -2.46
C ALA A 433 22.46 6.33 -2.44
N THR A 434 22.28 7.01 -3.57
CA THR A 434 21.35 8.15 -3.71
C THR A 434 19.98 7.77 -4.28
N ALA A 435 19.82 6.57 -4.83
CA ALA A 435 18.54 6.12 -5.35
C ALA A 435 17.57 5.78 -4.21
N PRO A 436 16.27 6.09 -4.33
CA PRO A 436 15.30 5.66 -3.32
C PRO A 436 15.24 4.13 -3.26
N LEU A 437 14.96 3.61 -2.07
CA LEU A 437 14.58 2.22 -1.85
C LEU A 437 13.14 2.07 -2.33
N VAL A 438 12.83 1.00 -3.06
CA VAL A 438 11.49 0.74 -3.59
C VAL A 438 11.15 -0.72 -3.32
N GLY A 439 9.89 -1.01 -2.95
CA GLY A 439 9.42 -2.38 -2.77
C GLY A 439 9.72 -3.01 -1.42
N LEU A 440 10.22 -2.24 -0.44
CA LEU A 440 10.38 -2.73 0.92
C LEU A 440 9.02 -2.87 1.61
N ILE A 441 8.85 -3.96 2.36
CA ILE A 441 7.60 -4.29 3.04
C ILE A 441 7.61 -3.80 4.48
N ASN A 442 6.61 -3.01 4.87
CA ASN A 442 6.47 -2.49 6.21
C ASN A 442 5.93 -3.55 7.17
N ILE A 443 6.79 -4.12 8.00
CA ILE A 443 6.44 -5.24 8.89
C ILE A 443 5.45 -4.88 10.00
N ASN A 444 5.29 -3.59 10.30
CA ASN A 444 4.37 -3.11 11.33
C ASN A 444 2.93 -2.99 10.80
N ALA A 445 2.75 -2.90 9.48
CA ALA A 445 1.46 -2.60 8.86
C ALA A 445 1.02 -3.60 7.78
N ALA A 446 1.94 -4.35 7.17
CA ALA A 446 1.65 -5.31 6.11
C ALA A 446 0.71 -6.42 6.61
N PRO A 447 -0.34 -6.78 5.84
CA PRO A 447 -1.13 -7.98 6.11
C PRO A 447 -0.25 -9.24 6.07
N GLN A 448 -0.66 -10.30 6.78
CA GLN A 448 0.06 -11.58 6.76
C GLN A 448 0.34 -12.08 5.33
N ARG A 449 -0.66 -12.02 4.45
CA ARG A 449 -0.53 -12.44 3.04
C ARG A 449 0.55 -11.68 2.28
N VAL A 450 0.79 -10.39 2.58
CA VAL A 450 1.87 -9.61 1.96
C VAL A 450 3.22 -9.94 2.60
N LEU A 451 3.26 -10.21 3.91
CA LEU A 451 4.49 -10.64 4.60
C LEU A 451 5.03 -11.96 4.06
N GLU A 452 4.15 -12.91 3.75
CA GLU A 452 4.51 -14.20 3.13
C GLU A 452 5.21 -14.03 1.76
N LEU A 453 5.04 -12.88 1.10
CA LEU A 453 5.70 -12.57 -0.16
C LEU A 453 7.16 -12.09 0.01
N VAL A 454 7.59 -11.81 1.23
CA VAL A 454 8.97 -11.39 1.50
C VAL A 454 9.92 -12.56 1.22
N PRO A 455 10.97 -12.39 0.38
CA PRO A 455 11.92 -13.46 0.10
C PRO A 455 12.58 -14.00 1.37
N GLY A 456 12.51 -15.31 1.59
CA GLY A 456 13.03 -15.97 2.79
C GLY A 456 12.07 -15.99 3.99
N MET A 457 10.86 -15.44 3.86
CA MET A 457 9.82 -15.51 4.89
C MET A 457 9.06 -16.85 4.82
N THR A 458 8.91 -17.52 5.95
CA THR A 458 8.02 -18.68 6.08
C THR A 458 6.62 -18.25 6.55
N PRO A 459 5.55 -19.00 6.24
CA PRO A 459 4.20 -18.68 6.74
C PRO A 459 4.13 -18.57 8.26
N ASP A 460 4.82 -19.47 8.98
CA ASP A 460 4.89 -19.44 10.45
C ASP A 460 5.60 -18.19 10.96
N ALA A 461 6.69 -17.76 10.32
CA ALA A 461 7.39 -16.53 10.65
C ALA A 461 6.52 -15.29 10.40
N ALA A 462 5.77 -15.25 9.28
CA ALA A 462 4.85 -14.17 8.97
C ALA A 462 3.73 -14.06 10.01
N ALA A 463 3.13 -15.20 10.40
CA ALA A 463 2.13 -15.25 11.46
C ALA A 463 2.71 -14.81 12.83
N ALA A 464 3.92 -15.25 13.17
CA ALA A 464 4.61 -14.84 14.39
C ALA A 464 4.87 -13.33 14.44
N ILE A 465 5.27 -12.71 13.32
CA ILE A 465 5.43 -11.25 13.20
C ILE A 465 4.09 -10.55 13.46
N VAL A 466 3.00 -10.98 12.83
CA VAL A 466 1.67 -10.37 13.00
C VAL A 466 1.15 -10.50 14.43
N ALA A 467 1.44 -11.62 15.11
CA ALA A 467 1.10 -11.81 16.51
C ALA A 467 1.94 -10.89 17.41
N LYS A 468 3.27 -10.93 17.25
CA LYS A 468 4.21 -10.19 18.12
C LYS A 468 4.07 -8.68 18.02
N ARG A 469 3.82 -8.12 16.83
CA ARG A 469 3.69 -6.66 16.67
C ARG A 469 2.53 -6.04 17.46
N ARG A 470 1.55 -6.83 17.92
CA ARG A 470 0.45 -6.35 18.76
C ARG A 470 0.80 -6.26 20.24
N GLU A 471 1.84 -6.99 20.65
CA GLU A 471 2.30 -7.07 22.04
C GLU A 471 3.38 -6.02 22.35
N LEU A 472 4.10 -5.57 21.31
CA LEU A 472 5.22 -4.65 21.43
C LEU A 472 4.77 -3.20 21.53
N ASP A 473 5.55 -2.41 22.27
CA ASP A 473 5.34 -0.96 22.34
C ASP A 473 5.87 -0.24 21.09
N ALA A 474 5.52 1.05 21.00
CA ALA A 474 5.89 1.88 19.88
C ALA A 474 7.41 2.04 19.72
N GLU A 475 8.20 1.92 20.79
CA GLU A 475 9.66 2.10 20.77
C GLU A 475 10.36 0.85 20.21
N ALA A 476 9.92 -0.34 20.63
CA ALA A 476 10.40 -1.60 20.10
C ALA A 476 10.13 -1.73 18.59
N LEU A 477 8.96 -1.27 18.12
CA LEU A 477 8.56 -1.37 16.70
C LEU A 477 9.27 -0.39 15.76
N ARG A 478 10.15 0.50 16.26
CA ARG A 478 10.76 1.56 15.44
C ARG A 478 11.75 1.05 14.42
N THR A 479 12.44 -0.05 14.71
CA THR A 479 13.52 -0.56 13.87
C THR A 479 13.19 -1.94 13.33
N THR A 480 13.75 -2.30 12.18
CA THR A 480 13.55 -3.63 11.58
C THR A 480 14.17 -4.76 12.39
N ALA A 481 14.90 -4.48 13.48
CA ALA A 481 15.53 -5.48 14.32
C ALA A 481 14.55 -6.23 15.24
N TRP A 482 13.37 -5.65 15.50
CA TRP A 482 12.43 -6.20 16.47
C TRP A 482 11.99 -7.65 16.22
N PRO A 483 11.84 -8.15 14.97
CA PRO A 483 11.48 -9.55 14.75
C PRO A 483 12.49 -10.52 15.36
N LEU A 484 13.79 -10.18 15.31
CA LEU A 484 14.82 -11.01 15.92
C LEU A 484 14.92 -10.77 17.43
N THR A 485 14.90 -9.52 17.88
CA THR A 485 15.07 -9.20 19.31
C THR A 485 13.89 -9.66 20.17
N SER A 486 12.68 -9.72 19.60
CA SER A 486 11.49 -10.27 20.26
C SER A 486 11.37 -11.80 20.18
N GLY A 487 12.24 -12.45 19.41
CA GLY A 487 12.18 -13.89 19.14
C GLY A 487 11.03 -14.30 18.21
N ALA A 488 10.47 -13.38 17.42
CA ALA A 488 9.45 -13.69 16.41
C ALA A 488 10.03 -14.55 15.27
N VAL A 489 11.31 -14.35 14.94
CA VAL A 489 12.03 -15.11 13.91
C VAL A 489 13.43 -15.49 14.37
N ASP A 490 13.97 -16.58 13.82
CA ASP A 490 15.36 -16.98 14.06
C ASP A 490 16.36 -16.12 13.26
N VAL A 491 17.65 -16.26 13.57
CA VAL A 491 18.75 -15.47 12.97
C VAL A 491 18.87 -15.71 11.45
N GLN A 492 18.67 -16.93 10.97
CA GLN A 492 18.79 -17.25 9.54
C GLN A 492 17.64 -16.62 8.76
N THR A 493 16.41 -16.80 9.24
CA THR A 493 15.22 -16.18 8.68
C THR A 493 15.35 -14.66 8.69
N TYR A 494 15.75 -14.06 9.82
CA TYR A 494 15.96 -12.62 9.94
C TYR A 494 16.95 -12.08 8.90
N LYS A 495 18.12 -12.72 8.76
CA LYS A 495 19.13 -12.29 7.79
C LYS A 495 18.66 -12.42 6.34
N ALA A 496 17.78 -13.39 6.04
CA ALA A 496 17.20 -13.54 4.71
C ALA A 496 16.22 -12.39 4.38
N ILE A 497 15.38 -12.00 5.34
CA ILE A 497 14.33 -10.99 5.13
C ILE A 497 14.83 -9.55 5.30
N ALA A 498 15.93 -9.32 6.02
CA ALA A 498 16.38 -7.99 6.48
C ALA A 498 16.55 -6.95 5.35
N ARG A 499 16.87 -7.37 4.12
CA ARG A 499 17.03 -6.46 2.96
C ARG A 499 15.70 -6.02 2.32
N SER A 500 14.62 -6.73 2.64
CA SER A 500 13.32 -6.61 1.98
C SER A 500 12.24 -6.00 2.87
N ILE A 501 12.58 -5.65 4.11
CA ILE A 501 11.66 -5.15 5.12
C ILE A 501 12.01 -3.71 5.54
N THR A 502 11.01 -2.97 6.00
CA THR A 502 11.14 -1.65 6.61
C THR A 502 10.15 -1.51 7.77
N THR A 503 10.36 -0.54 8.64
CA THR A 503 9.37 -0.06 9.63
C THR A 503 8.85 1.33 9.28
N LYS A 504 9.43 1.96 8.26
CA LYS A 504 9.16 3.34 7.85
C LYS A 504 8.22 3.36 6.64
N SER A 505 7.74 4.56 6.36
CA SER A 505 7.13 4.87 5.07
C SER A 505 7.25 6.36 4.77
N GLN A 506 7.28 6.68 3.48
CA GLN A 506 7.09 8.05 2.98
C GLN A 506 5.80 8.21 2.21
N GLN A 507 5.19 7.10 1.77
CA GLN A 507 3.99 7.09 0.97
C GLN A 507 2.86 6.46 1.78
N PHE A 508 1.72 7.14 1.81
CA PHE A 508 0.58 6.74 2.65
C PHE A 508 -0.70 6.80 1.84
N ARG A 509 -1.51 5.76 2.01
CA ARG A 509 -2.92 5.73 1.63
C ARG A 509 -3.75 6.29 2.77
N VAL A 510 -4.64 7.20 2.41
CA VAL A 510 -5.56 7.85 3.33
C VAL A 510 -6.95 7.74 2.76
N GLU A 511 -7.88 7.27 3.58
CA GLU A 511 -9.29 7.37 3.27
C GLU A 511 -10.01 8.21 4.31
N ILE A 512 -10.76 9.21 3.86
CA ILE A 512 -11.49 10.13 4.74
C ILE A 512 -12.96 10.11 4.36
N VAL A 513 -13.80 9.82 5.35
CA VAL A 513 -15.25 10.01 5.26
C VAL A 513 -15.63 11.25 6.04
N SER A 514 -16.17 12.24 5.35
CA SER A 514 -16.70 13.47 5.94
C SER A 514 -18.21 13.49 5.84
N TYR A 515 -18.88 14.05 6.83
CA TYR A 515 -20.33 14.00 6.92
C TYR A 515 -20.85 15.09 7.86
N ALA A 516 -22.11 15.46 7.65
CA ALA A 516 -22.88 16.21 8.63
C ALA A 516 -23.71 15.22 9.45
N ASP A 517 -23.69 15.33 10.75
CA ASP A 517 -24.38 14.36 11.63
C ASP A 517 -25.91 14.53 11.67
N HIS A 518 -26.40 15.66 11.14
CA HIS A 518 -27.80 16.07 11.11
C HIS A 518 -28.35 16.11 9.67
N LEU A 519 -27.49 15.89 8.68
CA LEU A 519 -27.85 15.87 7.26
C LEU A 519 -27.33 14.57 6.67
N LYS A 520 -28.08 13.94 5.78
CA LYS A 520 -27.62 12.70 5.11
C LYS A 520 -26.64 12.99 3.97
N ILE A 521 -25.71 13.92 4.22
CA ILE A 521 -24.70 14.37 3.26
C ILE A 521 -23.36 13.86 3.76
N MET A 522 -22.63 13.21 2.86
CA MET A 522 -21.28 12.76 3.10
C MET A 522 -20.42 12.94 1.86
N ARG A 523 -19.12 12.96 2.07
CA ARG A 523 -18.10 12.82 1.02
C ARG A 523 -17.05 11.84 1.48
N ARG A 524 -16.62 10.97 0.57
CA ARG A 524 -15.58 9.97 0.80
C ARG A 524 -14.46 10.19 -0.20
N TYR A 525 -13.24 10.34 0.29
CA TYR A 525 -12.06 10.55 -0.55
C TYR A 525 -10.97 9.54 -0.22
N GLU A 526 -10.30 9.05 -1.26
CA GLU A 526 -9.03 8.34 -1.15
C GLU A 526 -7.91 9.25 -1.65
N TRP A 527 -6.83 9.35 -0.88
CA TRP A 527 -5.59 10.01 -1.25
C TRP A 527 -4.42 9.06 -1.12
N VAL A 528 -3.52 9.14 -2.09
CA VAL A 528 -2.14 8.69 -1.88
C VAL A 528 -1.26 9.91 -1.78
N ILE A 529 -0.54 10.00 -0.68
CA ILE A 529 0.38 11.10 -0.39
C ILE A 529 1.79 10.61 -0.24
N GLU A 530 2.71 11.49 -0.57
CA GLU A 530 4.13 11.32 -0.32
C GLU A 530 4.68 12.46 0.52
N MET A 531 5.40 12.13 1.59
CA MET A 531 6.07 13.10 2.45
C MET A 531 7.50 13.36 1.96
N VAL A 532 7.71 14.48 1.28
CA VAL A 532 9.04 14.96 0.85
C VAL A 532 9.55 15.95 1.91
N GLY A 533 10.34 15.45 2.85
CA GLY A 533 10.68 16.20 4.05
C GLY A 533 9.42 16.47 4.89
N GLN A 534 9.10 17.74 5.12
CA GLN A 534 7.89 18.19 5.82
C GLN A 534 6.72 18.53 4.88
N LEU A 535 6.94 18.47 3.56
CA LEU A 535 5.92 18.85 2.58
C LEU A 535 5.18 17.59 2.10
N PRO A 536 3.85 17.56 2.20
CA PRO A 536 3.06 16.53 1.55
C PRO A 536 2.97 16.81 0.04
N GLN A 537 3.09 15.79 -0.78
CA GLN A 537 2.75 15.80 -2.19
C GLN A 537 1.61 14.81 -2.41
N VAL A 538 0.48 15.29 -2.92
CA VAL A 538 -0.63 14.41 -3.31
C VAL A 538 -0.26 13.74 -4.63
N LYS A 539 -0.08 12.42 -4.60
CA LYS A 539 0.21 11.61 -5.80
C LYS A 539 -1.04 11.47 -6.65
N TYR A 540 -2.16 11.15 -6.02
CA TYR A 540 -3.47 11.26 -6.64
C TYR A 540 -4.57 11.41 -5.58
N ARG A 541 -5.74 11.88 -6.04
CA ARG A 541 -6.97 11.96 -5.27
C ARG A 541 -8.12 11.35 -6.04
N ARG A 542 -8.93 10.56 -5.35
CA ARG A 542 -10.15 9.95 -5.88
C ARG A 542 -11.34 10.31 -5.00
N ASP A 543 -12.46 10.63 -5.65
CA ASP A 543 -13.76 10.79 -5.00
C ASP A 543 -14.47 9.43 -5.05
N LEU A 544 -14.68 8.84 -3.88
CA LEU A 544 -15.35 7.56 -3.69
C LEU A 544 -16.80 7.74 -3.22
N SER A 545 -17.32 8.98 -3.17
CA SER A 545 -18.67 9.25 -2.66
C SER A 545 -19.77 8.49 -3.43
N GLY A 546 -19.51 8.17 -4.70
CA GLY A 546 -20.41 7.36 -5.55
C GLY A 546 -20.55 5.90 -5.12
N LEU A 547 -19.59 5.36 -4.32
CA LEU A 547 -19.66 4.02 -3.74
C LEU A 547 -20.44 3.99 -2.41
N GLY A 548 -21.02 5.12 -2.00
CA GLY A 548 -21.63 5.26 -0.68
C GLY A 548 -20.59 5.42 0.42
N PRO A 549 -21.03 5.48 1.69
CA PRO A 549 -20.13 5.75 2.80
C PRO A 549 -19.17 4.58 3.00
N ALA A 550 -19.62 3.35 2.69
CA ALA A 550 -18.98 2.06 2.92
C ALA A 550 -18.73 1.75 4.40
N TRP A 551 -18.33 2.75 5.18
CA TRP A 551 -18.12 2.66 6.61
C TRP A 551 -19.38 3.06 7.37
N PRO A 552 -19.75 2.36 8.46
CA PRO A 552 -20.79 2.82 9.37
C PRO A 552 -20.23 4.00 10.18
N VAL A 553 -20.38 5.19 9.61
CA VAL A 553 -19.90 6.45 10.20
C VAL A 553 -20.90 7.03 11.21
N ASP A 554 -22.08 6.43 11.29
CA ASP A 554 -23.09 6.63 12.33
C ASP A 554 -23.74 5.27 12.63
N ASP A 555 -24.20 5.05 13.86
CA ASP A 555 -24.90 3.81 14.27
C ASP A 555 -26.25 3.64 13.55
N ASP A 556 -26.78 4.74 13.00
CA ASP A 556 -27.99 4.78 12.20
C ASP A 556 -27.62 5.08 10.73
N THR A 557 -27.03 4.08 10.06
CA THR A 557 -26.91 3.93 8.59
C THR A 557 -27.37 5.12 7.73
N LEU A 558 -26.39 5.89 7.24
CA LEU A 558 -26.59 6.99 6.30
C LEU A 558 -27.32 6.51 5.04
N VAL A 559 -28.49 7.07 4.75
CA VAL A 559 -29.21 6.80 3.49
C VAL A 559 -28.43 7.47 2.35
N VAL A 560 -27.90 6.65 1.43
CA VAL A 560 -27.38 7.12 0.14
C VAL A 560 -28.55 7.68 -0.65
N VAL A 561 -28.61 9.00 -0.81
CA VAL A 561 -29.57 9.65 -1.72
C VAL A 561 -29.05 9.41 -3.15
N ARG A 562 -29.75 8.55 -3.89
CA ARG A 562 -29.53 8.34 -5.34
C ARG A 562 -30.00 9.54 -6.16
#